data_AF-A0A6C1B5L7-F1
#
_entry.id   AF-A0A6C1B5L7-F1
#
_cell.length_a   1.000
_cell.length_b   1.000
_cell.length_c   1.000
_cell.angle_alpha   90.00
_cell.angle_beta   90.00
_cell.angle_gamma   90.00
#
_symmetry.space_group_name_H-M   'P 1'
#
loop_
_entity.id
_entity.type
_entity.pdbx_description
1 polymer ?
#
loop_
_entity_poly.entity_id
_entity_poly.type
_entity_poly.pdbx_seq_one_letter_code
_entity_poly.pdbx_strand_id
1 'polypeptide(L)'
;MPNGNAHLRITFDFELSIPDALNQRDERALLEAMRQILGNTVFNGMPTVTAKQLAKAGVGLAGHDCRCELERTGQAEIPADTVIAAAPHLTDEELVTVARQAAAKLPADPSQHRAHIRRVALRVANDYRLVPCTVVAEASTGGLVELGAQLNMTNGGILVDDEFKKIKLRTDQPPIRVWIEGTDIELIARLGGHTLGGPLLETDVADLVPHRAALLACWQAAIA
;
A
#
# COMPACT_ATOMS: atom_id res chain seq x y z
N MET A 1 -46.43 18.30 -44.69
CA MET A 1 -45.17 18.94 -44.26
C MET A 1 -44.09 17.88 -44.26
N PRO A 2 -42.86 18.17 -44.71
CA PRO A 2 -41.79 17.16 -44.65
C PRO A 2 -41.46 16.90 -43.18
N ASN A 3 -41.65 15.65 -42.73
CA ASN A 3 -41.15 15.23 -41.43
C ASN A 3 -39.62 15.21 -41.52
N GLY A 4 -38.96 16.07 -40.74
CA GLY A 4 -37.50 16.11 -40.66
C GLY A 4 -36.99 14.95 -39.82
N ASN A 5 -36.06 14.17 -40.34
CA ASN A 5 -35.34 13.17 -39.56
C ASN A 5 -34.18 13.86 -38.82
N ALA A 6 -34.03 13.60 -37.53
CA ALA A 6 -32.94 14.11 -36.72
C ALA A 6 -32.27 12.95 -35.95
N HIS A 7 -30.95 13.04 -35.78
CA HIS A 7 -30.18 12.09 -34.98
C HIS A 7 -29.88 12.69 -33.62
N LEU A 8 -30.33 12.03 -32.54
CA LEU A 8 -30.04 12.39 -31.16
C LEU A 8 -29.07 11.36 -30.58
N ARG A 9 -27.94 11.81 -30.03
CA ARG A 9 -26.96 10.97 -29.32
C ARG A 9 -26.89 11.39 -27.85
N ILE A 10 -27.00 10.42 -26.95
CA ILE A 10 -26.89 10.59 -25.50
C ILE A 10 -25.83 9.61 -25.01
N THR A 11 -24.82 10.10 -24.30
CA THR A 11 -23.71 9.29 -23.76
C THR A 11 -23.80 9.24 -22.24
N PHE A 12 -23.58 8.06 -21.67
CA PHE A 12 -23.45 7.85 -20.23
C PHE A 12 -22.11 7.17 -19.98
N ASP A 13 -21.28 7.76 -19.13
CA ASP A 13 -20.00 7.22 -18.73
C ASP A 13 -20.11 6.66 -17.31
N PHE A 14 -19.62 5.44 -17.11
CA PHE A 14 -19.70 4.74 -15.83
C PHE A 14 -18.30 4.42 -15.31
N GLU A 15 -17.99 4.89 -14.11
CA GLU A 15 -16.80 4.45 -13.39
C GLU A 15 -17.12 3.19 -12.58
N LEU A 16 -16.39 2.11 -12.88
CA LEU A 16 -16.68 0.78 -12.33
C LEU A 16 -15.51 0.29 -11.47
N SER A 17 -15.83 -0.23 -10.28
CA SER A 17 -14.89 -1.05 -9.50
C SER A 17 -15.05 -2.50 -9.91
N ILE A 18 -14.04 -3.08 -10.55
CA ILE A 18 -14.08 -4.44 -11.09
C ILE A 18 -13.48 -5.43 -10.06
N PRO A 19 -14.22 -6.46 -9.62
CA PRO A 19 -13.69 -7.51 -8.75
C PRO A 19 -12.54 -8.30 -9.39
N ASP A 20 -11.59 -8.79 -8.58
CA ASP A 20 -10.40 -9.52 -9.05
C ASP A 20 -10.74 -10.69 -10.00
N ALA A 21 -11.82 -11.44 -9.70
CA ALA A 21 -12.28 -12.56 -10.52
C ALA A 21 -12.68 -12.16 -11.96
N LEU A 22 -13.10 -10.92 -12.17
CA LEU A 22 -13.40 -10.37 -13.50
C LEU A 22 -12.19 -9.64 -14.08
N ASN A 23 -11.35 -9.05 -13.24
CA ASN A 23 -10.16 -8.30 -13.66
C ASN A 23 -9.09 -9.18 -14.32
N GLN A 24 -9.07 -10.49 -14.00
CA GLN A 24 -8.18 -11.47 -14.63
C GLN A 24 -8.52 -11.82 -16.09
N ARG A 25 -9.72 -11.44 -16.57
CA ARG A 25 -10.14 -11.71 -17.95
C ARG A 25 -9.39 -10.81 -18.93
N ASP A 26 -9.31 -11.18 -20.20
CA ASP A 26 -8.94 -10.21 -21.22
C ASP A 26 -10.06 -9.16 -21.44
N GLU A 27 -9.74 -8.08 -22.15
CA GLU A 27 -10.66 -6.95 -22.36
C GLU A 27 -11.96 -7.37 -23.08
N ARG A 28 -11.86 -8.29 -24.05
CA ARG A 28 -13.00 -8.77 -24.82
C ARG A 28 -13.93 -9.62 -23.96
N ALA A 29 -13.37 -10.55 -23.19
CA ALA A 29 -14.11 -11.41 -22.27
C ALA A 29 -14.72 -10.61 -21.11
N LEU A 30 -14.06 -9.52 -20.67
CA LEU A 30 -14.62 -8.62 -19.66
C LEU A 30 -15.78 -7.81 -20.23
N LEU A 31 -15.65 -7.24 -21.45
CA LEU A 31 -16.74 -6.53 -22.12
C LEU A 31 -17.96 -7.43 -22.33
N GLU A 32 -17.75 -8.68 -22.74
CA GLU A 32 -18.84 -9.65 -22.90
C GLU A 32 -19.51 -9.97 -21.56
N ALA A 33 -18.73 -10.15 -20.48
CA ALA A 33 -19.26 -10.33 -19.14
C ALA A 33 -20.09 -9.12 -18.68
N MET A 34 -19.61 -7.90 -18.94
CA MET A 34 -20.36 -6.67 -18.60
C MET A 34 -21.68 -6.60 -19.37
N ARG A 35 -21.69 -6.95 -20.66
CA ARG A 35 -22.92 -7.02 -21.47
C ARG A 35 -23.91 -8.04 -20.90
N GLN A 36 -23.42 -9.21 -20.47
CA GLN A 36 -24.28 -10.23 -19.86
C GLN A 36 -24.86 -9.77 -18.51
N ILE A 37 -24.04 -9.12 -17.66
CA ILE A 37 -24.47 -8.60 -16.35
C ILE A 37 -25.50 -7.48 -16.50
N LEU A 38 -25.26 -6.52 -17.40
CA LEU A 38 -26.21 -5.43 -17.67
C LEU A 38 -27.53 -5.96 -18.25
N GLY A 39 -27.44 -6.96 -19.13
CA GLY A 39 -28.57 -7.73 -19.65
C GLY A 39 -29.61 -6.90 -20.40
N ASN A 40 -30.71 -7.56 -20.76
CA ASN A 40 -31.78 -6.96 -21.56
C ASN A 40 -32.47 -5.77 -20.88
N THR A 41 -32.43 -5.71 -19.54
CA THR A 41 -33.04 -4.61 -18.79
C THR A 41 -32.43 -3.27 -19.16
N VAL A 42 -31.10 -3.19 -19.30
CA VAL A 42 -30.43 -1.95 -19.72
C VAL A 42 -30.58 -1.74 -21.22
N PHE A 43 -30.28 -2.75 -22.03
CA PHE A 43 -30.24 -2.61 -23.48
C PHE A 43 -31.62 -2.36 -24.12
N ASN A 44 -32.69 -2.94 -23.58
CA ASN A 44 -34.06 -2.73 -24.09
C ASN A 44 -34.84 -1.70 -23.26
N GLY A 45 -34.49 -1.51 -21.98
CA GLY A 45 -35.15 -0.54 -21.11
C GLY A 45 -34.90 0.90 -21.54
N MET A 46 -33.65 1.26 -21.86
CA MET A 46 -33.31 2.64 -22.25
C MET A 46 -34.02 3.10 -23.54
N PRO A 47 -34.05 2.32 -24.64
CA PRO A 47 -34.85 2.66 -25.82
C PRO A 47 -36.34 2.80 -25.50
N THR A 48 -36.89 1.90 -24.67
CA THR A 48 -38.32 1.90 -24.30
C THR A 48 -38.69 3.17 -23.54
N VAL A 49 -37.89 3.56 -22.54
CA VAL A 49 -38.12 4.78 -21.76
C VAL A 49 -37.98 6.01 -22.65
N THR A 50 -36.93 6.07 -23.48
CA THR A 50 -36.68 7.18 -24.41
C THR A 50 -37.86 7.37 -25.37
N ALA A 51 -38.31 6.29 -26.02
CA ALA A 51 -39.46 6.32 -26.92
C ALA A 51 -40.73 6.82 -26.21
N LYS A 52 -40.99 6.34 -24.99
CA LYS A 52 -42.16 6.76 -24.20
C LYS A 52 -42.12 8.24 -23.84
N GLN A 53 -40.96 8.80 -23.52
CA GLN A 53 -40.85 10.23 -23.20
C GLN A 53 -40.96 11.11 -24.44
N LEU A 54 -40.30 10.73 -25.54
CA LEU A 54 -40.38 11.44 -26.81
C LEU A 54 -41.80 11.43 -27.40
N ALA A 55 -42.52 10.32 -27.26
CA ALA A 55 -43.90 10.20 -27.72
C ALA A 55 -44.87 11.18 -27.03
N LYS A 56 -44.60 11.59 -25.78
CA LYS A 56 -45.40 12.63 -25.10
C LYS A 56 -45.34 13.98 -25.82
N ALA A 57 -44.29 14.23 -26.58
CA ALA A 57 -44.10 15.42 -27.40
C ALA A 57 -44.39 15.16 -28.90
N GLY A 58 -44.98 14.00 -29.24
CA GLY A 58 -45.29 13.63 -30.63
C GLY A 58 -44.07 13.17 -31.46
N VAL A 59 -42.92 12.93 -30.83
CA VAL A 59 -41.71 12.44 -31.51
C VAL A 59 -41.66 10.91 -31.48
N GLY A 60 -41.63 10.29 -32.66
CA GLY A 60 -41.50 8.84 -32.81
C GLY A 60 -40.04 8.38 -32.87
N LEU A 61 -39.70 7.31 -32.16
CA LEU A 61 -38.39 6.67 -32.27
C LEU A 61 -38.38 5.69 -33.46
N ALA A 62 -37.63 6.01 -34.51
CA ALA A 62 -37.57 5.20 -35.73
C ALA A 62 -36.56 4.04 -35.64
N GLY A 63 -35.56 4.14 -34.77
CA GLY A 63 -34.51 3.16 -34.59
C GLY A 63 -33.59 3.54 -33.43
N HIS A 64 -32.77 2.60 -32.98
CA HIS A 64 -31.75 2.83 -31.96
C HIS A 64 -30.56 1.93 -32.23
N ASP A 65 -29.37 2.44 -31.91
CA ASP A 65 -28.13 1.68 -31.91
C ASP A 65 -27.53 1.73 -30.50
N CYS A 66 -27.02 0.60 -30.03
CA CYS A 66 -26.31 0.54 -28.75
C CYS A 66 -24.84 0.22 -28.99
N ARG A 67 -23.97 1.16 -28.61
CA ARG A 67 -22.52 0.97 -28.54
C ARG A 67 -22.15 0.80 -27.08
N CYS A 68 -21.50 -0.31 -26.76
CA CYS A 68 -20.95 -0.58 -25.44
C CYS A 68 -19.45 -0.82 -25.61
N GLU A 69 -18.69 0.04 -24.97
CA GLU A 69 -17.23 0.06 -24.96
C GLU A 69 -16.78 -0.08 -23.51
N LEU A 70 -15.62 -0.69 -23.32
CA LEU A 70 -15.01 -0.83 -22.02
C LEU A 70 -13.54 -0.48 -22.19
N GLU A 71 -13.11 0.58 -21.52
CA GLU A 71 -11.69 0.90 -21.42
C GLU A 71 -11.22 0.51 -20.02
N ARG A 72 -10.13 -0.25 -19.94
CA ARG A 72 -9.42 -0.42 -18.67
C ARG A 72 -8.57 0.81 -18.45
N THR A 73 -8.99 1.65 -17.52
CA THR A 73 -8.07 2.61 -16.94
C THR A 73 -7.05 1.82 -16.13
N GLY A 74 -5.81 1.75 -16.64
CA GLY A 74 -4.71 1.12 -15.91
C GLY A 74 -4.64 1.74 -14.51
N GLN A 75 -4.61 0.90 -13.47
CA GLN A 75 -4.24 1.39 -12.14
C GLN A 75 -2.81 1.92 -12.26
N ALA A 76 -2.56 3.15 -11.80
CA ALA A 76 -1.21 3.69 -11.73
C ALA A 76 -0.33 2.71 -10.96
N GLU A 77 0.59 2.03 -11.65
CA GLU A 77 1.43 1.04 -11.01
C GLU A 77 2.49 1.76 -10.16
N ILE A 78 2.50 1.49 -8.85
CA ILE A 78 3.53 2.01 -7.95
C ILE A 78 4.72 1.04 -8.04
N PRO A 79 5.92 1.50 -8.45
CA PRO A 79 7.09 0.65 -8.51
C PRO A 79 7.39 0.00 -7.15
N ALA A 80 7.83 -1.27 -7.16
CA ALA A 80 8.15 -2.01 -5.94
C ALA A 80 9.16 -1.27 -5.06
N ASP A 81 10.19 -0.66 -5.66
CA ASP A 81 11.20 0.11 -4.95
C ASP A 81 10.61 1.30 -4.17
N THR A 82 9.56 1.94 -4.70
CA THR A 82 8.83 3.03 -4.02
C THR A 82 8.09 2.51 -2.79
N VAL A 83 7.53 1.29 -2.88
CA VAL A 83 6.86 0.65 -1.74
C VAL A 83 7.87 0.20 -0.70
N ILE A 84 8.99 -0.42 -1.12
CA ILE A 84 10.09 -0.84 -0.25
C ILE A 84 10.67 0.37 0.50
N ALA A 85 10.90 1.50 -0.18
CA ALA A 85 11.42 2.71 0.44
C ALA A 85 10.47 3.30 1.52
N ALA A 86 9.17 3.03 1.42
CA ALA A 86 8.19 3.43 2.42
C ALA A 86 7.99 2.38 3.52
N ALA A 87 8.12 1.09 3.21
CA ALA A 87 7.77 -0.02 4.09
C ALA A 87 8.67 -1.24 3.80
N PRO A 88 9.94 -1.20 4.22
CA PRO A 88 10.91 -2.27 3.93
C PRO A 88 10.59 -3.57 4.69
N HIS A 89 9.72 -3.51 5.70
CA HIS A 89 9.32 -4.66 6.52
C HIS A 89 8.40 -5.64 5.82
N LEU A 90 7.78 -5.26 4.70
CA LEU A 90 6.80 -6.08 3.98
C LEU A 90 7.49 -7.28 3.31
N THR A 91 6.82 -8.44 3.28
CA THR A 91 7.20 -9.57 2.43
C THR A 91 6.92 -9.26 0.95
N ASP A 92 7.43 -10.09 0.03
CA ASP A 92 7.21 -9.87 -1.40
C ASP A 92 5.72 -9.98 -1.79
N GLU A 93 4.96 -10.87 -1.16
CA GLU A 93 3.52 -11.00 -1.38
C GLU A 93 2.74 -9.77 -0.86
N GLU A 94 3.16 -9.24 0.29
CA GLU A 94 2.56 -8.04 0.87
C GLU A 94 2.92 -6.79 0.07
N LEU A 95 4.12 -6.70 -0.49
CA LEU A 95 4.53 -5.61 -1.39
C LEU A 95 3.57 -5.50 -2.58
N VAL A 96 3.27 -6.62 -3.24
CA VAL A 96 2.32 -6.66 -4.37
C VAL A 96 0.93 -6.18 -3.92
N THR A 97 0.48 -6.64 -2.75
CA THR A 97 -0.81 -6.24 -2.19
C THR A 97 -0.86 -4.74 -1.88
N VAL A 98 0.18 -4.18 -1.27
CA VAL A 98 0.28 -2.77 -0.92
C VAL A 98 0.39 -1.89 -2.16
N ALA A 99 1.19 -2.27 -3.16
CA ALA A 99 1.31 -1.54 -4.42
C ALA A 99 -0.06 -1.36 -5.08
N ARG A 100 -0.83 -2.45 -5.21
CA ARG A 100 -2.19 -2.44 -5.77
C ARG A 100 -3.16 -1.57 -4.96
N GLN A 101 -3.17 -1.72 -3.63
CA GLN A 101 -4.09 -0.96 -2.78
C GLN A 101 -3.76 0.53 -2.71
N ALA A 102 -2.47 0.88 -2.67
CA ALA A 102 -2.02 2.26 -2.63
C ALA A 102 -2.28 2.98 -3.97
N ALA A 103 -2.07 2.28 -5.09
CA ALA A 103 -2.36 2.76 -6.45
C ALA A 103 -3.81 3.23 -6.62
N ALA A 104 -4.77 2.47 -6.08
CA ALA A 104 -6.20 2.74 -6.25
C ALA A 104 -6.65 4.11 -5.72
N LYS A 105 -5.92 4.70 -4.77
CA LYS A 105 -6.24 6.01 -4.16
C LYS A 105 -4.98 6.84 -3.94
N LEU A 106 -4.03 6.80 -4.89
CA LEU A 106 -2.80 7.56 -4.78
C LEU A 106 -3.11 9.07 -4.80
N PRO A 107 -2.65 9.87 -3.81
CA PRO A 107 -2.85 11.31 -3.81
C PRO A 107 -2.26 11.97 -5.06
N ALA A 108 -2.88 13.05 -5.54
CA ALA A 108 -2.34 13.81 -6.67
C ALA A 108 -1.00 14.49 -6.35
N ASP A 109 -0.80 14.91 -5.09
CA ASP A 109 0.41 15.55 -4.61
C ASP A 109 1.51 14.50 -4.31
N PRO A 110 2.64 14.50 -5.05
CA PRO A 110 3.73 13.55 -4.86
C PRO A 110 4.36 13.57 -3.46
N SER A 111 4.32 14.71 -2.77
CA SER A 111 4.89 14.82 -1.42
C SER A 111 4.17 13.92 -0.39
N GLN A 112 2.92 13.54 -0.69
CA GLN A 112 2.08 12.71 0.18
C GLN A 112 2.18 11.21 -0.15
N HIS A 113 2.84 10.84 -1.25
CA HIS A 113 2.88 9.46 -1.74
C HIS A 113 3.50 8.51 -0.71
N ARG A 114 4.68 8.86 -0.17
CA ARG A 114 5.37 8.02 0.83
C ARG A 114 4.50 7.78 2.07
N ALA A 115 3.90 8.84 2.61
CA ALA A 115 3.03 8.74 3.79
C ALA A 115 1.76 7.93 3.50
N HIS A 116 1.19 8.07 2.30
CA HIS A 116 0.04 7.26 1.87
C HIS A 116 0.39 5.77 1.75
N ILE A 117 1.45 5.44 1.02
CA ILE A 117 1.92 4.06 0.87
C ILE A 117 2.21 3.44 2.24
N ARG A 118 2.89 4.19 3.12
CA ARG A 118 3.16 3.76 4.49
C ARG A 118 1.89 3.44 5.28
N ARG A 119 0.86 4.28 5.20
CA ARG A 119 -0.43 4.03 5.89
C ARG A 119 -1.14 2.79 5.35
N VAL A 120 -1.07 2.53 4.04
CA VAL A 120 -1.61 1.31 3.44
C VAL A 120 -0.81 0.10 3.90
N ALA A 121 0.51 0.17 3.88
CA ALA A 121 1.40 -0.88 4.37
C ALA A 121 1.10 -1.27 5.81
N LEU A 122 0.94 -0.30 6.70
CA LEU A 122 0.58 -0.53 8.11
C LEU A 122 -0.83 -1.08 8.30
N ARG A 123 -1.72 -1.01 7.31
CA ARG A 123 -3.01 -1.68 7.36
C ARG A 123 -2.91 -3.14 6.94
N VAL A 124 -2.02 -3.44 5.99
CA VAL A 124 -1.78 -4.79 5.48
C VAL A 124 -0.95 -5.61 6.47
N ALA A 125 0.11 -5.01 7.01
CA ALA A 125 1.04 -5.63 7.97
C ALA A 125 1.41 -4.63 9.07
N ASN A 126 0.80 -4.80 10.24
CA ASN A 126 1.05 -4.00 11.46
C ASN A 126 1.66 -4.82 12.61
N ASP A 127 2.01 -6.07 12.33
CA ASP A 127 2.68 -6.95 13.26
C ASP A 127 4.07 -6.42 13.62
N TYR A 128 4.50 -6.71 14.85
CA TYR A 128 5.85 -6.42 15.31
C TYR A 128 6.80 -7.44 14.69
N ARG A 129 7.55 -7.01 13.68
CA ARG A 129 8.55 -7.85 13.00
C ARG A 129 9.89 -7.64 13.65
N LEU A 130 10.11 -8.45 14.69
CA LEU A 130 11.26 -8.34 15.58
C LEU A 130 12.41 -9.20 15.07
N VAL A 131 13.58 -8.58 14.95
CA VAL A 131 14.84 -9.25 14.63
C VAL A 131 15.80 -9.07 15.81
N PRO A 132 16.39 -10.15 16.36
CA PRO A 132 17.38 -10.05 17.42
C PRO A 132 18.58 -9.18 17.00
N CYS A 133 19.03 -8.32 17.90
CA CYS A 133 20.17 -7.44 17.67
C CYS A 133 20.93 -7.12 18.96
N THR A 134 22.19 -6.71 18.82
CA THR A 134 23.02 -6.21 19.91
C THR A 134 23.26 -4.72 19.75
N VAL A 135 23.03 -3.96 20.82
CA VAL A 135 23.26 -2.52 20.88
C VAL A 135 24.57 -2.24 21.61
N VAL A 136 25.48 -1.49 20.99
CA VAL A 136 26.72 -1.05 21.62
C VAL A 136 26.66 0.45 21.88
N ALA A 137 26.61 0.83 23.15
CA ALA A 137 26.41 2.22 23.58
C ALA A 137 27.26 2.56 24.81
N GLU A 138 27.41 3.84 25.11
CA GLU A 138 28.06 4.32 26.33
C GLU A 138 27.04 4.50 27.46
N ALA A 139 27.33 3.93 28.63
CA ALA A 139 26.52 4.11 29.83
C ALA A 139 26.77 5.47 30.49
N SER A 140 25.78 6.02 31.19
CA SER A 140 25.91 7.29 31.92
C SER A 140 26.95 7.23 33.06
N THR A 141 27.25 6.02 33.56
CA THR A 141 28.29 5.78 34.56
C THR A 141 29.71 5.79 33.97
N GLY A 142 29.83 5.90 32.64
CA GLY A 142 31.06 5.72 31.89
C GLY A 142 31.25 4.27 31.44
N GLY A 143 31.95 4.09 30.33
CA GLY A 143 32.24 2.80 29.71
C GLY A 143 31.24 2.39 28.64
N LEU A 144 31.71 1.54 27.72
CA LEU A 144 30.88 0.90 26.70
C LEU A 144 30.13 -0.29 27.31
N VAL A 145 28.87 -0.44 26.94
CA VAL A 145 28.00 -1.54 27.30
C VAL A 145 27.40 -2.15 26.04
N GLU A 146 27.25 -3.47 26.06
CA GLU A 146 26.57 -4.24 25.02
C GLU A 146 25.23 -4.72 25.59
N LEU A 147 24.15 -4.44 24.88
CA LEU A 147 22.79 -4.75 25.31
C LEU A 147 22.13 -5.67 24.29
N GLY A 148 21.60 -6.80 24.75
CA GLY A 148 20.65 -7.60 23.99
C GLY A 148 19.37 -6.81 23.72
N ALA A 149 18.88 -6.88 22.48
CA ALA A 149 17.71 -6.13 22.04
C ALA A 149 17.02 -6.80 20.84
N GLN A 150 15.89 -6.23 20.46
CA GLN A 150 15.14 -6.61 19.28
C GLN A 150 14.83 -5.36 18.43
N LEU A 151 15.23 -5.37 17.17
CA LEU A 151 14.86 -4.36 16.18
C LEU A 151 13.46 -4.67 15.64
N ASN A 152 12.54 -3.72 15.78
CA ASN A 152 11.26 -3.76 15.09
C ASN A 152 11.40 -3.18 13.68
N MET A 153 11.48 -4.05 12.68
CA MET A 153 11.56 -3.65 11.27
C MET A 153 10.37 -2.79 10.83
N THR A 154 9.21 -2.97 11.47
CA THR A 154 8.00 -2.24 11.12
C THR A 154 8.17 -0.75 11.33
N ASN A 155 8.84 -0.29 12.40
CA ASN A 155 8.93 1.14 12.73
C ASN A 155 10.34 1.67 13.06
N GLY A 156 11.37 0.81 13.04
CA GLY A 156 12.75 1.18 13.37
C GLY A 156 13.04 1.27 14.88
N GLY A 157 12.06 0.99 15.74
CA GLY A 157 12.25 0.99 17.18
C GLY A 157 13.08 -0.20 17.65
N ILE A 158 13.96 0.02 18.62
CA ILE A 158 14.80 -1.01 19.21
C ILE A 158 14.38 -1.22 20.66
N LEU A 159 13.97 -2.45 20.95
CA LEU A 159 13.44 -2.87 22.24
C LEU A 159 14.55 -3.59 22.99
N VAL A 160 15.10 -2.96 24.03
CA VAL A 160 16.15 -3.58 24.83
C VAL A 160 15.56 -4.63 25.77
N ASP A 161 16.27 -5.73 25.95
CA ASP A 161 15.82 -6.83 26.81
C ASP A 161 15.62 -6.40 28.26
N ASP A 162 14.75 -7.12 28.97
CA ASP A 162 14.29 -6.76 30.32
C ASP A 162 15.43 -6.52 31.32
N GLU A 163 16.52 -7.28 31.19
CA GLU A 163 17.69 -7.17 32.07
C GLU A 163 18.43 -5.84 31.92
N PHE A 164 18.35 -5.20 30.76
CA PHE A 164 19.06 -3.96 30.42
C PHE A 164 18.18 -2.70 30.54
N LYS A 165 16.88 -2.83 30.76
CA LYS A 165 15.94 -1.68 30.85
C LYS A 165 16.34 -0.61 31.87
N LYS A 166 17.06 -1.00 32.94
CA LYS A 166 17.49 -0.08 33.99
C LYS A 166 18.81 0.65 33.67
N ILE A 167 19.50 0.25 32.61
CA ILE A 167 20.76 0.88 32.21
C ILE A 167 20.46 2.26 31.65
N LYS A 168 21.09 3.27 32.26
CA LYS A 168 21.07 4.64 31.75
C LYS A 168 22.20 4.81 30.76
N LEU A 169 21.85 5.25 29.57
CA LEU A 169 22.78 5.53 28.47
C LEU A 169 23.12 7.01 28.45
N ARG A 170 24.35 7.34 28.06
CA ARG A 170 24.78 8.73 27.91
C ARG A 170 24.01 9.41 26.77
N THR A 171 23.53 10.63 26.96
CA THR A 171 22.70 11.33 25.97
C THR A 171 23.50 12.07 24.90
N ASP A 172 24.71 12.50 25.21
CA ASP A 172 25.64 13.22 24.32
C ASP A 172 26.69 12.30 23.68
N GLN A 173 26.37 11.02 23.50
CA GLN A 173 27.27 10.07 22.85
C GLN A 173 27.21 10.14 21.33
N PRO A 174 28.27 9.67 20.62
CA PRO A 174 28.19 9.42 19.18
C PRO A 174 27.02 8.51 18.81
N PRO A 175 26.60 8.46 17.53
CA PRO A 175 25.52 7.57 17.10
C PRO A 175 25.76 6.12 17.56
N ILE A 176 24.71 5.50 18.08
CA ILE A 176 24.75 4.18 18.72
C ILE A 176 24.79 3.12 17.62
N ARG A 177 25.62 2.09 17.80
CA ARG A 177 25.77 1.01 16.82
C ARG A 177 24.86 -0.15 17.19
N VAL A 178 24.25 -0.74 16.17
CA VAL A 178 23.30 -1.84 16.32
C VAL A 178 23.70 -2.94 15.35
N TRP A 179 24.01 -4.12 15.88
CA TRP A 179 24.41 -5.28 15.10
C TRP A 179 23.27 -6.27 15.00
N ILE A 180 22.90 -6.67 13.79
CA ILE A 180 21.84 -7.67 13.59
C ILE A 180 22.43 -9.06 13.78
N GLU A 181 21.88 -9.83 14.72
CA GLU A 181 22.41 -11.15 15.05
C GLU A 181 22.37 -12.10 13.85
N GLY A 182 23.44 -12.89 13.69
CA GLY A 182 23.58 -13.81 12.56
C GLY A 182 23.94 -13.16 11.23
N THR A 183 24.30 -11.86 11.22
CA THR A 183 24.70 -11.13 10.01
C THR A 183 25.86 -10.15 10.28
N ASP A 184 26.46 -9.62 9.22
CA ASP A 184 27.47 -8.54 9.29
C ASP A 184 26.85 -7.13 9.18
N ILE A 185 25.54 -6.99 9.40
CA ILE A 185 24.82 -5.72 9.22
C ILE A 185 24.97 -4.86 10.47
N GLU A 186 25.56 -3.67 10.29
CA GLU A 186 25.62 -2.60 11.27
C GLU A 186 24.63 -1.49 10.89
N LEU A 187 23.71 -1.17 11.81
CA LEU A 187 22.80 -0.03 11.71
C LEU A 187 23.19 1.05 12.73
N ILE A 188 22.74 2.27 12.46
CA ILE A 188 22.91 3.39 13.37
C ILE A 188 21.58 3.71 14.06
N ALA A 189 21.63 3.82 15.37
CA ALA A 189 20.51 4.23 16.20
C ALA A 189 20.77 5.56 16.91
N ARG A 190 19.68 6.22 17.27
CA ARG A 190 19.67 7.42 18.10
C ARG A 190 18.95 7.14 19.41
N LEU A 191 19.44 7.76 20.47
CA LEU A 191 18.79 7.75 21.78
C LEU A 191 17.81 8.93 21.86
N GLY A 192 16.51 8.64 21.84
CA GLY A 192 15.43 9.62 22.03
C GLY A 192 15.18 9.99 23.49
N GLY A 193 15.83 9.31 24.44
CA GLY A 193 15.72 9.53 25.87
C GLY A 193 15.50 8.23 26.63
N HIS A 194 14.95 8.33 27.85
CA HIS A 194 14.63 7.19 28.68
C HIS A 194 13.17 7.24 29.10
N THR A 195 12.50 6.10 29.04
CA THR A 195 11.13 5.93 29.53
C THR A 195 11.10 4.96 30.70
N LEU A 196 9.92 4.72 31.28
CA LEU A 196 9.73 3.65 32.26
C LEU A 196 10.09 2.25 31.71
N GLY A 197 10.03 2.08 30.39
CA GLY A 197 10.38 0.84 29.70
C GLY A 197 11.87 0.70 29.34
N GLY A 198 12.71 1.66 29.68
CA GLY A 198 14.14 1.68 29.33
C GLY A 198 14.52 2.76 28.31
N PRO A 199 15.74 2.69 27.73
CA PRO A 199 16.20 3.64 26.74
C PRO A 199 15.35 3.55 25.46
N LEU A 200 14.94 4.70 24.94
CA LEU A 200 14.21 4.80 23.67
C LEU A 200 15.23 4.89 22.54
N LEU A 201 15.42 3.79 21.81
CA LEU A 201 16.37 3.67 20.73
C LEU A 201 15.64 3.47 19.41
N GLU A 202 16.03 4.23 18.39
CA GLU A 202 15.41 4.18 17.07
C GLU A 202 16.45 4.29 15.95
N THR A 203 16.30 3.47 14.91
CA THR A 203 16.99 3.60 13.62
C THR A 203 16.03 4.17 12.57
N ASP A 204 16.54 4.83 11.53
CA ASP A 204 15.68 5.29 10.45
C ASP A 204 15.19 4.08 9.64
N VAL A 205 13.89 4.03 9.34
CA VAL A 205 13.32 2.98 8.47
C VAL A 205 13.99 3.00 7.10
N ALA A 206 14.46 4.15 6.63
CA ALA A 206 15.21 4.25 5.38
C ALA A 206 16.53 3.46 5.41
N ASP A 207 17.18 3.35 6.56
CA ASP A 207 18.45 2.62 6.73
C ASP A 207 18.23 1.10 6.65
N LEU A 208 16.99 0.62 6.78
CA LEU A 208 16.65 -0.79 6.63
C LEU A 208 16.55 -1.25 5.17
N VAL A 209 16.31 -0.31 4.24
CA VAL A 209 16.04 -0.62 2.83
C VAL A 209 17.17 -1.40 2.16
N PRO A 210 18.45 -1.01 2.28
CA PRO A 210 19.56 -1.76 1.66
C PRO A 210 19.70 -3.19 2.19
N HIS A 211 19.17 -3.46 3.38
CA HIS A 211 19.32 -4.71 4.10
C HIS A 211 18.05 -5.56 4.11
N ARG A 212 16.99 -5.11 3.42
CA ARG A 212 15.64 -5.71 3.46
C ARG A 212 15.65 -7.24 3.38
N ALA A 213 16.31 -7.79 2.36
CA ALA A 213 16.28 -9.24 2.12
C ALA A 213 16.87 -10.03 3.29
N ALA A 214 18.01 -9.58 3.83
CA ALA A 214 18.65 -10.23 4.96
C ALA A 214 17.82 -10.09 6.25
N LEU A 215 17.27 -8.89 6.50
CA LEU A 215 16.43 -8.64 7.67
C LEU A 215 15.15 -9.50 7.64
N LEU A 216 14.49 -9.62 6.48
CA LEU A 216 13.33 -10.49 6.32
C LEU A 216 13.66 -11.95 6.56
N ALA A 217 14.81 -12.43 6.06
CA ALA A 217 15.26 -13.79 6.30
C ALA A 217 15.52 -14.04 7.79
N CYS A 218 16.14 -13.08 8.50
CA CYS A 218 16.36 -13.17 9.95
C CYS A 218 15.04 -13.23 10.72
N TRP A 219 14.08 -12.35 10.38
CA TRP A 219 12.75 -12.35 11.00
C TRP A 219 12.03 -13.68 10.76
N GLN A 220 12.02 -14.18 9.53
CA GLN A 220 11.40 -15.46 9.18
C GLN A 220 12.03 -16.64 9.93
N ALA A 221 13.34 -16.64 10.10
CA ALA A 221 14.04 -17.66 10.88
C ALA A 221 13.72 -17.59 12.38
N ALA A 222 13.47 -16.39 12.92
CA ALA A 222 13.15 -16.20 14.34
C ALA A 222 11.72 -16.61 14.72
N ILE A 223 10.79 -16.71 13.75
CA ILE A 223 9.40 -17.12 13.96
C ILE A 223 9.09 -18.56 13.51
N ALA A 224 10.06 -19.25 12.91
CA ALA A 224 9.95 -20.63 12.46
C ALA A 224 10.19 -21.60 13.63
#